data_AF-A0A8W8KIC7-F1
#
_entry.id   AF-A0A8W8KIC7-F1
#
_cell.length_a   1.000
_cell.length_b   1.000
_cell.length_c   1.000
_cell.angle_alpha   90.00
_cell.angle_beta   90.00
_cell.angle_gamma   90.00
#
_symmetry.space_group_name_H-M   'P 1'
#
loop_
_entity.id
_entity.type
_entity.pdbx_description
1 polymer ?
#
loop_
_entity_poly.entity_id
_entity_poly.type
_entity_poly.pdbx_seq_one_letter_code
_entity_poly.pdbx_strand_id
1 'polypeptide(L)'
;EKNFISEHSTLNARNKMFKLESRNLTLGHLVTVHERMEYFPHPQDRSKTCLKQQSTVKVNVPFLSGYLERLLIENFEKNAMKGRNGMEWVMDRIKEEDSSNKVKQESSDILTQLETKFKREAEDLKQSMDSFFHKTQANTSPL
;
A
#
# COMPACT_ATOMS: atom_id res chain seq x y z
N GLU A 1 -11.22 3.44 14.52
CA GLU A 1 -11.67 2.10 14.04
C GLU A 1 -10.52 1.36 13.37
N LYS A 2 -10.63 0.04 13.17
CA LYS A 2 -9.62 -0.78 12.46
C LYS A 2 -10.03 -0.92 10.99
N ASN A 3 -9.09 -0.72 10.08
CA ASN A 3 -9.30 -0.97 8.65
C ASN A 3 -8.81 -2.38 8.29
N PHE A 4 -9.66 -3.15 7.61
CA PHE A 4 -9.33 -4.50 7.18
C PHE A 4 -9.25 -4.56 5.65
N ILE A 5 -8.19 -5.20 5.15
CA ILE A 5 -7.94 -5.43 3.73
C ILE A 5 -7.74 -6.93 3.55
N SER A 6 -8.37 -7.48 2.51
CA SER A 6 -8.12 -8.83 2.04
C SER A 6 -7.11 -8.75 0.93
N GLU A 7 -6.01 -9.50 1.05
CA GLU A 7 -5.00 -9.63 0.02
C GLU A 7 -4.89 -11.10 -0.40
N HIS A 8 -4.79 -11.33 -1.69
CA HIS A 8 -4.58 -12.64 -2.27
C HIS A 8 -3.46 -12.56 -3.31
N SER A 9 -2.45 -13.40 -3.17
CA SER A 9 -1.31 -13.45 -4.08
C SER A 9 -1.14 -14.84 -4.71
N THR A 10 -0.61 -14.86 -5.92
CA THR A 10 -0.36 -16.09 -6.68
C THR A 10 0.99 -15.98 -7.37
N LEU A 11 1.83 -17.02 -7.21
CA LEU A 11 3.13 -17.12 -7.84
C LEU A 11 3.14 -18.24 -8.89
N ASN A 12 3.56 -17.90 -10.10
CA ASN A 12 3.88 -18.87 -11.14
C ASN A 12 5.39 -18.84 -11.41
N ALA A 13 6.12 -19.77 -10.80
CA ALA A 13 7.57 -19.87 -10.92
C ALA A 13 8.03 -20.20 -12.36
N ARG A 14 7.25 -20.99 -13.11
CA ARG A 14 7.59 -21.36 -14.50
C ARG A 14 7.60 -20.14 -15.41
N ASN A 15 6.60 -19.27 -15.25
CA ASN A 15 6.47 -18.06 -16.07
C ASN A 15 7.13 -16.83 -15.42
N LYS A 16 7.71 -16.98 -14.22
CA LYS A 16 8.25 -15.87 -13.40
C LYS A 16 7.22 -14.75 -13.22
N MET A 17 5.96 -15.12 -13.04
CA MET A 17 4.87 -14.16 -12.87
C MET A 17 4.38 -14.19 -11.42
N PHE A 18 4.27 -13.02 -10.82
CA PHE A 18 3.68 -12.85 -9.50
C PHE A 18 2.49 -11.89 -9.61
N LYS A 19 1.35 -12.30 -9.06
CA LYS A 19 0.12 -11.51 -9.07
C LYS A 19 -0.34 -11.29 -7.64
N LEU A 20 -0.86 -10.10 -7.38
CA LEU A 20 -1.41 -9.73 -6.09
C LEU A 20 -2.69 -8.94 -6.33
N GLU A 21 -3.74 -9.30 -5.62
CA GLU A 21 -5.04 -8.65 -5.66
C GLU A 21 -5.44 -8.28 -4.23
N SER A 22 -5.77 -7.02 -4.01
CA SER A 22 -6.14 -6.49 -2.71
C SER A 22 -7.49 -5.78 -2.78
N ARG A 23 -8.30 -5.95 -1.73
CA ARG A 23 -9.61 -5.29 -1.61
C ARG A 23 -9.88 -4.86 -0.18
N ASN A 24 -10.49 -3.70 0.01
CA ASN A 24 -10.94 -3.29 1.34
C ASN A 24 -12.16 -4.13 1.78
N LEU A 25 -12.14 -4.57 3.04
CA LEU A 25 -13.26 -5.26 3.68
C LEU A 25 -14.10 -4.29 4.53
N THR A 26 -13.46 -3.29 5.13
CA THR A 26 -14.13 -2.20 5.86
C THR A 26 -14.39 -1.00 4.96
N LEU A 27 -15.33 -0.15 5.35
CA LEU A 27 -15.71 1.07 4.62
C LEU A 27 -16.26 0.85 3.19
N GLY A 28 -16.53 -0.41 2.80
CA GLY A 28 -17.11 -0.76 1.50
C GLY A 28 -18.42 -0.01 1.18
N HIS A 29 -19.21 0.33 2.20
CA HIS A 29 -20.43 1.12 2.06
C HIS A 29 -20.19 2.57 1.60
N LEU A 30 -18.99 3.12 1.83
CA LEU A 30 -18.59 4.45 1.34
C LEU A 30 -17.79 4.33 0.05
N VAL A 31 -16.76 3.46 0.07
CA VAL A 31 -15.80 3.31 -1.01
C VAL A 31 -15.36 1.85 -1.11
N THR A 32 -15.37 1.31 -2.32
CA THR A 32 -14.76 0.03 -2.63
C THR A 32 -13.52 0.29 -3.48
N VAL A 33 -12.38 -0.22 -3.03
CA VAL A 33 -11.10 -0.17 -3.70
C VAL A 33 -10.68 -1.60 -3.98
N HIS A 34 -10.43 -1.89 -5.24
CA HIS A 34 -9.85 -3.15 -5.68
C HIS A 34 -8.58 -2.86 -6.45
N GLU A 35 -7.46 -3.32 -5.93
CA GLU A 35 -6.16 -3.13 -6.54
C GLU A 35 -5.59 -4.46 -7.03
N ARG A 36 -4.92 -4.40 -8.16
CA ARG A 36 -4.25 -5.53 -8.80
C ARG A 36 -2.86 -5.13 -9.23
N MET A 37 -1.89 -5.95 -8.85
CA MET A 37 -0.48 -5.81 -9.19
C MET A 37 0.01 -7.07 -9.90
N GLU A 38 0.71 -6.88 -11.01
CA GLU A 38 1.32 -7.96 -11.78
C GLU A 38 2.80 -7.67 -12.00
N TYR A 39 3.65 -8.58 -11.53
CA TYR A 39 5.07 -8.59 -11.76
C TYR A 39 5.40 -9.65 -12.81
N PHE A 40 6.15 -9.25 -13.84
CA PHE A 40 6.54 -10.13 -14.93
C PHE A 40 7.90 -9.72 -15.53
N PRO A 41 8.63 -10.62 -16.19
CA PRO A 41 9.93 -10.29 -16.78
C PRO A 41 9.81 -9.25 -17.89
N HIS A 42 10.77 -8.34 -17.99
CA HIS A 42 10.79 -7.35 -19.07
C HIS A 42 11.04 -8.03 -20.43
N PRO A 43 10.25 -7.72 -21.48
CA PRO A 43 10.28 -8.50 -22.73
C PRO A 43 11.62 -8.44 -23.47
N GLN A 44 12.36 -7.32 -23.37
CA GLN A 44 13.67 -7.13 -24.01
C GLN A 44 14.86 -7.30 -23.07
N ASP A 45 14.66 -7.24 -21.75
CA ASP A 45 15.77 -7.17 -20.79
C ASP A 45 15.55 -8.17 -19.65
N ARG A 46 16.29 -9.28 -19.68
CA ARG A 46 16.12 -10.37 -18.72
C ARG A 46 16.55 -10.01 -17.29
N SER A 47 17.25 -8.89 -17.10
CA SER A 47 17.67 -8.39 -15.78
C SER A 47 16.61 -7.56 -15.07
N LYS A 48 15.53 -7.19 -15.78
CA LYS A 48 14.48 -6.30 -15.26
C LYS A 48 13.16 -7.02 -15.06
N THR A 49 12.45 -6.59 -14.03
CA THR A 49 11.07 -6.98 -13.76
C THR A 49 10.17 -5.77 -14.01
N CYS A 50 9.11 -5.97 -14.78
CA CYS A 50 8.05 -4.99 -14.97
C CYS A 50 7.01 -5.15 -13.87
N LEU A 51 6.56 -4.02 -13.32
CA LEU A 51 5.38 -3.93 -12.46
C LEU A 51 4.26 -3.24 -13.25
N LYS A 52 3.09 -3.89 -13.30
CA LYS A 52 1.84 -3.28 -13.72
C LYS A 52 0.89 -3.20 -12.53
N GLN A 53 0.49 -1.99 -12.15
CA GLN A 53 -0.42 -1.74 -11.04
C GLN A 53 -1.70 -1.07 -11.57
N GLN A 54 -2.84 -1.56 -11.14
CA GLN A 54 -4.16 -1.07 -11.55
C GLN A 54 -5.05 -1.01 -10.31
N SER A 55 -5.77 0.09 -10.12
CA SER A 55 -6.77 0.22 -9.07
C SER A 55 -8.13 0.59 -9.66
N THR A 56 -9.15 -0.11 -9.20
CA THR A 56 -10.55 0.18 -9.48
C THR A 56 -11.18 0.73 -8.23
N VAL A 57 -11.69 1.94 -8.33
CA VAL A 57 -12.34 2.65 -7.24
C VAL A 57 -13.82 2.82 -7.57
N LYS A 58 -14.67 2.43 -6.62
CA LYS A 58 -16.10 2.70 -6.66
C LYS A 58 -16.50 3.52 -5.44
N VAL A 59 -16.98 4.73 -5.68
CA VAL A 59 -17.55 5.58 -4.64
C VAL A 59 -19.06 5.33 -4.60
N ASN A 60 -19.57 4.92 -3.43
CA ASN A 60 -20.99 4.62 -3.23
C ASN A 60 -21.77 5.82 -2.69
N VAL A 61 -21.08 6.93 -2.39
CA VAL A 61 -21.66 8.19 -1.88
C VAL A 61 -21.58 9.31 -2.94
N PRO A 62 -22.68 9.63 -3.64
CA PRO A 62 -22.63 10.50 -4.82
C PRO A 62 -22.21 11.94 -4.51
N PHE A 63 -22.52 12.44 -3.31
CA PHE A 63 -22.20 13.80 -2.86
C PHE A 63 -20.70 14.03 -2.54
N LEU A 64 -19.90 12.97 -2.37
CA LEU A 64 -18.45 13.06 -2.15
C LEU A 64 -17.63 12.49 -3.32
N SER A 65 -18.28 12.13 -4.42
CA SER A 65 -17.66 11.42 -5.56
C SER A 65 -16.37 12.10 -6.05
N GLY A 66 -16.41 13.37 -6.44
CA GLY A 66 -15.24 14.08 -6.95
C GLY A 66 -14.13 14.32 -5.93
N TYR A 67 -14.48 14.51 -4.65
CA TYR A 67 -13.48 14.66 -3.58
C TYR A 67 -12.74 13.35 -3.30
N LEU A 68 -13.50 12.25 -3.19
CA LEU A 68 -12.95 10.91 -2.96
C LEU A 68 -12.16 10.42 -4.16
N GLU A 69 -12.63 10.68 -5.38
CA GLU A 69 -11.91 10.34 -6.61
C GLU A 69 -10.53 11.02 -6.64
N ARG A 70 -10.47 12.33 -6.38
CA ARG A 70 -9.19 13.06 -6.33
C ARG A 70 -8.27 12.52 -5.22
N LEU A 71 -8.79 12.32 -4.00
CA LEU A 71 -8.01 11.75 -2.91
C LEU A 71 -7.45 10.36 -3.25
N LEU A 72 -8.24 9.53 -3.92
CA LEU A 72 -7.84 8.16 -4.27
C LEU A 72 -6.82 8.15 -5.40
N ILE A 73 -6.94 9.04 -6.40
CA ILE A 73 -5.92 9.22 -7.44
C ILE A 73 -4.59 9.69 -6.83
N GLU A 74 -4.62 10.74 -6.00
CA GLU A 74 -3.42 11.27 -5.36
C GLU A 74 -2.75 10.22 -4.46
N ASN A 75 -3.53 9.46 -3.71
CA ASN A 75 -3.01 8.39 -2.86
C ASN A 75 -2.48 7.22 -3.70
N PHE A 76 -3.14 6.86 -4.80
CA PHE A 76 -2.70 5.77 -5.67
C PHE A 76 -1.33 6.07 -6.29
N GLU A 77 -1.14 7.26 -6.86
CA GLU A 77 0.13 7.65 -7.46
C GLU A 77 1.27 7.68 -6.43
N LYS A 78 1.03 8.32 -5.29
CA LYS A 78 2.00 8.37 -4.19
C LYS A 78 2.32 6.96 -3.65
N ASN A 79 1.31 6.10 -3.52
CA ASN A 79 1.48 4.75 -2.98
C ASN A 79 2.14 3.79 -3.96
N ALA A 80 1.90 3.92 -5.27
CA ALA A 80 2.57 3.12 -6.29
C ALA A 80 4.09 3.33 -6.24
N MET A 81 4.52 4.60 -6.10
CA MET A 81 5.95 4.92 -5.98
C MET A 81 6.54 4.39 -4.66
N LYS A 82 5.83 4.57 -3.54
CA LYS A 82 6.24 4.04 -2.23
C LYS A 82 6.35 2.52 -2.24
N GLY A 83 5.36 1.82 -2.81
CA GLY A 83 5.33 0.36 -2.91
C GLY A 83 6.49 -0.18 -3.73
N ARG A 84 6.80 0.46 -4.86
CA ARG A 84 8.00 0.13 -5.65
C ARG A 84 9.27 0.33 -4.83
N ASN A 85 9.46 1.51 -4.24
CA ASN A 85 10.67 1.83 -3.48
C ASN A 85 10.85 0.89 -2.28
N GLY A 86 9.77 0.56 -1.58
CA GLY A 86 9.79 -0.42 -0.49
C GLY A 86 10.22 -1.80 -0.96
N MET A 87 9.72 -2.25 -2.12
CA MET A 87 10.11 -3.54 -2.69
C MET A 87 11.58 -3.55 -3.12
N GLU A 88 12.07 -2.49 -3.76
CA GLU A 88 13.50 -2.35 -4.10
C GLU A 88 14.37 -2.39 -2.85
N TRP A 89 13.97 -1.67 -1.80
CA TRP A 89 14.68 -1.68 -0.52
C TRP A 89 14.75 -3.09 0.09
N VAL A 90 13.64 -3.85 0.08
CA VAL A 90 13.64 -5.25 0.55
C VAL A 90 14.56 -6.12 -0.33
N MET A 91 14.51 -5.94 -1.65
CA MET A 91 15.39 -6.69 -2.56
C MET A 91 16.86 -6.40 -2.31
N ASP A 92 17.24 -5.15 -2.11
CA ASP A 92 18.61 -4.77 -1.81
C ASP A 92 19.05 -5.34 -0.46
N ARG A 93 18.17 -5.34 0.55
CA ARG A 93 18.46 -5.98 1.83
C ARG A 93 18.66 -7.50 1.69
N ILE A 94 17.86 -8.17 0.87
CA ILE A 94 18.03 -9.60 0.59
C ILE A 94 19.35 -9.86 -0.15
N LYS A 95 19.72 -9.03 -1.13
CA LYS A 95 21.01 -9.14 -1.83
C LYS A 95 22.18 -8.92 -0.89
N GLU A 96 22.07 -7.95 0.02
CA GLU A 96 23.03 -7.72 1.10
C GLU A 96 23.13 -8.95 1.98
N GLU A 97 22.02 -9.54 2.42
CA GLU A 97 22.01 -10.76 3.25
C GLU A 97 22.58 -11.98 2.53
N ASP A 98 22.27 -12.17 1.23
CA ASP A 98 22.85 -13.24 0.41
C ASP A 98 24.37 -13.05 0.21
N SER A 99 24.82 -11.80 0.04
CA SER A 99 26.24 -11.45 -0.05
C SER A 99 26.95 -11.54 1.32
N SER A 100 26.19 -11.30 2.39
CA SER A 100 26.61 -11.30 3.80
C SER A 100 26.33 -12.62 4.50
N ASN A 101 25.98 -13.69 3.79
CA ASN A 101 26.12 -15.05 4.33
C ASN A 101 27.59 -15.47 4.52
N LYS A 102 28.54 -14.51 4.41
CA LYS A 102 29.86 -14.54 5.05
C LYS A 102 29.94 -13.86 6.44
N VAL A 103 29.01 -13.03 6.86
CA VAL A 103 28.97 -12.37 8.18
C VAL A 103 27.52 -12.13 8.63
N LYS A 104 27.04 -12.99 9.53
CA LYS A 104 25.75 -12.84 10.25
C LYS A 104 25.82 -11.69 11.25
N GLN A 105 24.65 -11.09 11.55
CA GLN A 105 24.20 -10.59 12.88
C GLN A 105 23.51 -9.19 12.94
N GLU A 106 23.07 -8.59 11.82
CA GLU A 106 22.36 -7.28 11.84
C GLU A 106 20.86 -7.31 11.45
N SER A 107 20.31 -8.45 11.01
CA SER A 107 18.94 -8.52 10.49
C SER A 107 17.83 -8.36 11.54
N SER A 108 18.11 -8.57 12.84
CA SER A 108 17.11 -8.40 13.91
C SER A 108 16.72 -6.94 14.14
N ASP A 109 17.65 -6.02 13.92
CA ASP A 109 17.49 -4.64 14.35
C ASP A 109 16.73 -3.82 13.32
N ILE A 110 16.86 -4.18 12.04
CA ILE A 110 16.15 -3.51 10.95
C ILE A 110 14.65 -3.84 10.97
N LEU A 111 14.27 -5.10 11.18
CA LEU A 111 12.85 -5.49 11.29
C LEU A 111 12.18 -4.79 12.47
N THR A 112 12.89 -4.71 13.60
CA THR A 112 12.41 -4.01 14.79
C THR A 112 12.25 -2.50 14.55
N GLN A 113 13.15 -1.88 13.78
CA GLN A 113 13.07 -0.47 13.40
C GLN A 113 11.97 -0.17 12.38
N LEU A 114 11.71 -1.08 11.42
CA LEU A 114 10.59 -0.94 10.50
C LEU A 114 9.26 -1.05 11.23
N GLU A 115 9.10 -2.03 12.11
CA GLU A 115 7.87 -2.20 12.89
C GLU A 115 7.56 -0.97 13.75
N THR A 116 8.57 -0.36 14.35
CA THR A 116 8.39 0.86 15.16
C THR A 116 8.07 2.09 14.32
N LYS A 117 8.65 2.23 13.12
CA LYS A 117 8.29 3.32 12.19
C LYS A 117 6.87 3.18 11.65
N PHE A 118 6.48 1.98 11.24
CA PHE A 118 5.12 1.71 10.76
C PHE A 118 4.06 1.99 11.84
N LYS A 119 4.34 1.65 13.10
CA LYS A 119 3.43 1.97 14.21
C LYS A 119 3.26 3.47 14.40
N ARG A 120 4.35 4.24 14.38
CA ARG A 120 4.29 5.71 14.54
C ARG A 120 3.51 6.38 13.42
N GLU A 121 3.75 5.99 12.18
CA GLU A 121 3.10 6.60 11.02
C GLU A 121 1.60 6.27 10.96
N ALA A 122 1.20 5.07 11.44
CA ALA A 122 -0.21 4.71 11.60
C ALA A 122 -0.90 5.49 12.74
N GLU A 123 -0.17 5.81 13.81
CA GLU A 123 -0.68 6.61 14.93
C GLU A 123 -0.91 8.08 14.54
N ASP A 124 0.04 8.67 13.80
CA ASP A 124 -0.06 10.05 13.30
C ASP A 124 -1.24 10.22 12.32
N LEU A 125 -1.44 9.24 11.43
CA LEU A 125 -2.57 9.25 10.50
C LEU A 125 -3.91 9.18 11.24
N LYS A 126 -3.98 8.37 12.29
CA LYS A 126 -5.19 8.25 13.12
C LYS A 126 -5.52 9.57 13.83
N GLN A 127 -4.53 10.24 14.43
CA GLN A 127 -4.73 11.54 15.07
C GLN A 127 -5.18 12.61 14.07
N SER A 128 -4.61 12.61 12.87
CA SER A 128 -5.00 13.55 11.81
C SER A 128 -6.46 13.35 11.42
N MET A 129 -6.90 12.09 11.25
CA MET A 129 -8.30 11.77 10.93
C MET A 129 -9.26 12.15 12.07
N ASP A 130 -8.92 11.84 13.33
CA ASP A 130 -9.75 12.19 14.49
C ASP A 130 -9.93 13.72 14.62
N SER A 131 -8.86 14.49 14.36
CA SER A 131 -8.93 15.95 14.35
C SER A 131 -9.81 16.51 13.23
N PHE A 132 -9.81 15.86 12.07
CA PHE A 132 -10.64 16.24 10.93
C PHE A 132 -12.12 16.03 11.23
N PHE A 133 -12.48 14.86 11.79
CA PHE A 133 -13.87 14.54 12.14
C PHE A 133 -14.45 15.46 13.22
N HIS A 134 -13.68 15.80 14.25
CA HIS A 134 -14.10 16.75 15.28
C HIS A 134 -14.33 18.15 14.72
N LYS A 135 -13.52 18.60 13.75
CA LYS A 135 -13.67 19.91 13.13
C LYS A 135 -14.89 20.00 12.21
N THR A 136 -15.29 18.89 11.57
CA THR A 136 -16.53 18.82 10.78
C THR A 136 -17.80 18.78 11.62
N GLN A 137 -17.78 18.25 12.85
CA GLN A 137 -18.95 18.23 13.73
C GLN A 137 -19.19 19.55 14.49
N ALA A 138 -18.15 20.38 14.66
CA ALA A 138 -18.27 21.68 15.33
C ALA A 138 -18.89 22.80 14.45
N ASN A 139 -19.03 22.58 13.14
CA ASN A 139 -19.51 23.58 12.18
C ASN A 139 -20.97 23.40 11.71
N THR A 140 -21.74 22.49 12.31
CA THR A 140 -23.20 22.44 12.12
C THR A 140 -23.88 23.25 13.22
N SER A 141 -23.97 24.57 13.03
CA SER A 141 -24.91 25.41 13.78
C SER A 141 -26.35 25.01 13.41
N PRO A 142 -27.27 24.87 14.38
CA PRO A 142 -28.66 24.55 14.09
C PRO A 142 -29.39 25.78 13.54
N LEU A 143 -30.21 25.58 12.51
CA LEU A 143 -31.34 26.44 12.15
C LEU A 143 -32.59 25.94 12.86
#